data_AF-A0A522Z1M7-F1
#
_entry.id   AF-A0A522Z1M7-F1
#
_cell.length_a   1.000
_cell.length_b   1.000
_cell.length_c   1.000
_cell.angle_alpha   90.00
_cell.angle_beta   90.00
_cell.angle_gamma   90.00
#
_symmetry.space_group_name_H-M   'P 1'
#
loop_
_entity.id
_entity.type
_entity.pdbx_description
1 polymer ?
#
loop_
_entity_poly.entity_id
_entity_poly.type
_entity_poly.pdbx_seq_one_letter_code
_entity_poly.pdbx_strand_id
1 'polypeptide(L)'
;MRSIAIVSVLLLLCVTFSSTAFAETKVPYWIIQDLRWWANDKIPVTRAEPALLWIGVKENIKMTLVDGPTQIPLSIKNDTKKWNFGELSDADFFNKIKSGLKDGSIKISSKSKFNINDYKEREFSGFSPLFRTFAYKKDFVTVNGELAPRDMQFDLRSNQSETYKKLMVNEKDAIVIAPLFTKSAYDEPGFYTYHRGECSTKCLTKKIQYANPYGYSGSSNALKVLNLLGYKTITDVGVDTNPTILSKYKKVIVLHNEYVTQTEFDAITKHPHVMFLYPNALYAKVTANYQNDTITLIRGHNYPDKEIRNGFNWKLDNSKFEYDSACKNWNFTKIKNGKMLNCFPEHIIFTDVNLLKAIKDY
;
A
#
# COMPACT_ATOMS: atom_id res chain seq x y z
N MET A 1 -27.15 18.20 62.78
CA MET A 1 -26.34 17.40 61.83
C MET A 1 -27.21 16.33 61.19
N ARG A 2 -27.61 16.49 59.92
CA ARG A 2 -27.91 15.39 59.00
C ARG A 2 -27.97 15.94 57.57
N SER A 3 -27.35 15.17 56.69
CA SER A 3 -26.72 15.56 55.43
C SER A 3 -27.66 16.05 54.34
N ILE A 4 -27.24 17.09 53.61
CA ILE A 4 -27.75 17.45 52.28
C ILE A 4 -27.04 16.53 51.28
N ALA A 5 -27.80 15.70 50.57
CA ALA A 5 -27.29 14.90 49.46
C ALA A 5 -27.21 15.77 48.21
N ILE A 6 -25.99 16.14 47.81
CA ILE A 6 -25.72 16.75 46.51
C ILE A 6 -25.69 15.60 45.48
N VAL A 7 -26.75 15.50 44.68
CA VAL A 7 -26.76 14.64 43.50
C VAL A 7 -26.01 15.40 42.39
N SER A 8 -24.73 15.06 42.21
CA SER A 8 -23.97 15.49 41.04
C SER A 8 -24.49 14.73 39.81
N VAL A 9 -25.29 15.40 38.99
CA VAL A 9 -25.67 14.91 37.66
C VAL A 9 -24.45 14.99 36.77
N LEU A 10 -23.78 13.85 36.59
CA LEU A 10 -22.70 13.70 35.61
C LEU A 10 -23.37 13.76 34.22
N LEU A 11 -23.27 14.91 33.55
CA LEU A 11 -23.68 15.06 32.17
C LEU A 11 -22.73 14.20 31.32
N LEU A 12 -23.14 12.97 31.01
CA LEU A 12 -22.47 12.16 29.99
C LEU A 12 -22.64 12.91 28.66
N LEU A 13 -21.60 13.64 28.26
CA LEU A 13 -21.39 14.02 26.86
C LEU A 13 -21.24 12.72 26.07
N CYS A 14 -22.36 12.15 25.66
CA CYS A 14 -22.43 11.21 24.57
C CYS A 14 -21.93 11.98 23.34
N VAL A 15 -20.62 11.97 23.11
CA VAL A 15 -20.03 12.23 21.80
C VAL A 15 -20.57 11.13 20.92
N THR A 16 -21.72 11.38 20.30
CA THR A 16 -22.21 10.60 19.19
C THR A 16 -21.13 10.72 18.12
N PHE A 17 -20.32 9.69 17.96
CA PHE A 17 -19.54 9.50 16.75
C PHE A 17 -20.56 9.39 15.62
N SER A 18 -20.89 10.51 15.00
CA SER A 18 -21.66 10.55 13.77
C SER A 18 -20.89 9.72 12.75
N SER A 19 -21.36 8.50 12.51
CA SER A 19 -20.79 7.56 11.55
C SER A 19 -21.13 7.98 10.13
N THR A 20 -20.79 9.21 9.75
CA THR A 20 -20.93 9.75 8.40
C THR A 20 -19.62 9.66 7.61
N ALA A 21 -18.77 8.68 7.92
CA ALA A 21 -17.49 8.44 7.25
C ALA A 21 -17.61 7.72 5.89
N PHE A 22 -18.81 7.68 5.29
CA PHE A 22 -19.05 6.96 4.03
C PHE A 22 -19.00 7.85 2.77
N ALA A 23 -18.68 9.15 2.91
CA ALA A 23 -18.70 10.10 1.80
C ALA A 23 -17.46 11.02 1.72
N GLU A 24 -16.32 10.61 2.28
CA GLU A 24 -15.05 11.23 1.88
C GLU A 24 -14.63 10.64 0.53
N THR A 25 -14.32 11.50 -0.44
CA THR A 25 -13.76 11.10 -1.73
C THR A 25 -12.55 10.19 -1.48
N LYS A 26 -12.73 8.87 -1.64
CA LYS A 26 -11.64 7.91 -1.43
C LYS A 26 -10.59 8.12 -2.49
N VAL A 27 -9.50 8.73 -2.08
CA VAL A 27 -8.37 9.03 -2.95
C VAL A 27 -7.73 7.71 -3.40
N PRO A 28 -7.54 7.49 -4.72
CA PRO A 28 -6.88 6.30 -5.24
C PRO A 28 -5.51 6.05 -4.60
N TYR A 29 -5.17 4.77 -4.42
CA TYR A 29 -3.92 4.38 -3.77
C TYR A 29 -2.67 4.92 -4.46
N TRP A 30 -2.68 5.05 -5.80
CA TRP A 30 -1.54 5.59 -6.54
C TRP A 30 -1.30 7.08 -6.24
N ILE A 31 -2.36 7.87 -6.03
CA ILE A 31 -2.25 9.28 -5.61
C ILE A 31 -1.61 9.37 -4.24
N ILE A 32 -2.04 8.50 -3.33
CA ILE A 32 -1.45 8.40 -2.00
C ILE A 32 0.05 8.15 -2.15
N GLN A 33 0.45 7.09 -2.85
CA GLN A 33 1.85 6.72 -3.03
C GLN A 33 2.70 7.83 -3.66
N ASP A 34 2.24 8.44 -4.76
CA ASP A 34 3.01 9.48 -5.45
C ASP A 34 3.25 10.70 -4.56
N LEU A 35 2.23 11.16 -3.82
CA LEU A 35 2.39 12.27 -2.89
C LEU A 35 3.36 11.91 -1.75
N ARG A 36 3.29 10.68 -1.22
CA ARG A 36 4.22 10.21 -0.19
C ARG A 36 5.66 10.21 -0.68
N TRP A 37 5.91 9.67 -1.88
CA TRP A 37 7.27 9.59 -2.42
C TRP A 37 7.84 10.94 -2.80
N TRP A 38 7.00 11.83 -3.33
CA TRP A 38 7.42 13.19 -3.63
C TRP A 38 7.84 13.95 -2.37
N ALA A 39 7.09 13.81 -1.28
CA ALA A 39 7.43 14.50 -0.04
C ALA A 39 8.71 13.99 0.63
N ASN A 40 9.12 12.75 0.31
CA ASN A 40 10.38 12.15 0.75
C ASN A 40 11.50 12.27 -0.30
N ASP A 41 11.34 13.15 -1.30
CA ASP A 41 12.35 13.40 -2.33
C ASP A 41 12.73 12.15 -3.15
N LYS A 42 11.85 11.15 -3.20
CA LYS A 42 12.06 9.89 -3.95
C LYS A 42 11.54 9.95 -5.39
N ILE A 43 10.64 10.87 -5.68
CA ILE A 43 10.21 11.18 -7.05
C ILE A 43 10.17 12.70 -7.26
N PRO A 44 10.47 13.19 -8.48
CA PRO A 44 10.37 14.61 -8.77
C PRO A 44 8.91 15.08 -8.80
N VAL A 45 8.70 16.39 -8.64
CA VAL A 45 7.34 16.98 -8.68
C VAL A 45 6.60 16.66 -9.98
N THR A 46 7.30 16.53 -11.10
CA THR A 46 6.71 16.14 -12.40
C THR A 46 6.06 14.76 -12.39
N ARG A 47 6.45 13.87 -11.46
CA ARG A 47 5.81 12.56 -11.25
C ARG A 47 4.62 12.62 -10.30
N ALA A 48 4.59 13.54 -9.35
CA ALA A 48 3.45 13.73 -8.45
C ALA A 48 2.37 14.68 -9.00
N GLU A 49 2.70 15.49 -10.00
CA GLU A 49 1.78 16.43 -10.64
C GLU A 49 0.47 15.80 -11.16
N PRO A 50 0.47 14.61 -11.80
CA PRO A 50 -0.77 13.94 -12.19
C PRO A 50 -1.72 13.66 -11.01
N ALA A 51 -1.17 13.42 -9.82
CA ALA A 51 -1.96 13.19 -8.61
C ALA A 51 -2.70 14.47 -8.19
N LEU A 52 -2.02 15.63 -8.22
CA LEU A 52 -2.63 16.93 -7.94
C LEU A 52 -3.68 17.32 -8.98
N LEU A 53 -3.38 17.09 -10.26
CA LEU A 53 -4.30 17.37 -11.36
C LEU A 53 -5.55 16.48 -11.31
N TRP A 54 -5.38 15.20 -10.96
CA TRP A 54 -6.51 14.30 -10.75
C TRP A 54 -7.42 14.81 -9.62
N ILE A 55 -6.84 15.22 -8.48
CA ILE A 55 -7.59 15.80 -7.36
C ILE A 55 -8.34 17.05 -7.83
N GLY A 56 -7.65 17.98 -8.48
CA GLY A 56 -8.26 19.23 -8.95
C GLY A 56 -9.43 19.00 -9.91
N VAL A 57 -9.28 18.07 -10.86
CA VAL A 57 -10.36 17.75 -11.82
C VAL A 57 -11.54 17.05 -11.15
N LYS A 58 -11.30 16.06 -10.27
CA LYS A 58 -12.40 15.32 -9.61
C LYS A 58 -13.17 16.21 -8.64
N GLU A 59 -12.52 17.19 -8.03
CA GLU A 59 -13.13 18.16 -7.11
C GLU A 59 -13.64 19.43 -7.84
N ASN A 60 -13.58 19.47 -9.18
CA ASN A 60 -14.00 20.60 -10.02
C ASN A 60 -13.35 21.94 -9.61
N ILE A 61 -12.06 21.91 -9.28
CA ILE A 61 -11.27 23.07 -8.85
C ILE A 61 -10.67 23.77 -10.07
N LYS A 62 -10.90 25.08 -10.19
CA LYS A 62 -10.18 25.92 -11.16
C LYS A 62 -8.75 26.17 -10.67
N MET A 63 -7.82 25.32 -11.09
CA MET A 63 -6.43 25.37 -10.70
C MET A 63 -5.69 26.58 -11.32
N THR A 64 -4.72 27.12 -10.58
CA THR A 64 -3.84 28.19 -11.07
C THR A 64 -2.67 27.58 -11.86
N LEU A 65 -2.46 28.09 -13.07
CA LEU A 65 -1.37 27.65 -13.95
C LEU A 65 -0.20 28.63 -13.90
N VAL A 66 1.02 28.11 -14.06
CA VAL A 66 2.25 28.90 -14.16
C VAL A 66 3.12 28.45 -15.34
N ASP A 67 3.76 29.39 -16.02
CA ASP A 67 4.79 29.10 -17.01
C ASP A 67 6.11 28.76 -16.30
N GLY A 68 6.25 27.47 -15.96
CA GLY A 68 7.36 26.96 -15.15
C GLY A 68 7.02 25.60 -14.53
N PRO A 69 7.90 25.03 -13.69
CA PRO A 69 7.60 23.80 -12.96
C PRO A 69 6.44 24.02 -11.96
N THR A 70 5.69 22.95 -11.67
CA THR A 70 4.67 22.95 -10.61
C THR A 70 5.27 23.39 -9.27
N GLN A 71 4.60 24.34 -8.63
CA GLN A 71 5.03 24.96 -7.37
C GLN A 71 4.11 24.47 -6.24
N ILE A 72 4.70 23.77 -5.27
CA ILE A 72 3.99 23.28 -4.09
C ILE A 72 4.67 23.89 -2.85
N PRO A 73 3.92 24.55 -1.95
CA PRO A 73 4.50 25.17 -0.76
C PRO A 73 5.22 24.15 0.13
N LEU A 74 6.30 24.59 0.77
CA LEU A 74 7.06 23.75 1.72
C LEU A 74 6.19 23.26 2.89
N SER A 75 5.19 24.05 3.30
CA SER A 75 4.21 23.65 4.32
C SER A 75 3.44 22.38 3.92
N ILE A 76 3.02 22.26 2.66
CA ILE A 76 2.36 21.06 2.14
C ILE A 76 3.32 19.87 2.18
N LYS A 77 4.58 20.05 1.77
CA LYS A 77 5.59 18.99 1.83
C LYS A 77 5.82 18.49 3.27
N ASN A 78 5.85 19.41 4.24
CA ASN A 78 5.97 19.07 5.67
C ASN A 78 4.72 18.37 6.21
N ASP A 79 3.52 18.82 5.80
CA ASP A 79 2.26 18.16 6.16
C ASP A 79 2.17 16.74 5.58
N THR A 80 2.70 16.50 4.37
CA THR A 80 2.81 15.13 3.82
C THR A 80 3.72 14.25 4.67
N LYS A 81 4.81 14.79 5.23
CA LYS A 81 5.69 14.02 6.14
C LYS A 81 4.96 13.65 7.42
N LYS A 82 4.23 14.58 8.04
CA LYS A 82 3.38 14.30 9.21
C LYS A 82 2.32 13.23 8.91
N TRP A 83 1.68 13.35 7.76
CA TRP A 83 0.71 12.37 7.25
C TRP A 83 1.32 10.98 7.10
N ASN A 84 2.54 10.86 6.58
CA ASN A 84 3.25 9.57 6.48
C ASN A 84 3.50 8.90 7.83
N PHE A 85 3.70 9.68 8.89
CA PHE A 85 3.92 9.17 10.24
C PHE A 85 2.63 9.01 11.06
N GLY A 86 1.47 9.26 10.46
CA GLY A 86 0.16 9.17 11.12
C GLY A 86 -0.11 10.32 12.09
N GLU A 87 0.61 11.43 11.98
CA GLU A 87 0.39 12.66 12.77
C GLU A 87 -0.67 13.57 12.16
N LEU A 88 -1.04 13.34 10.90
CA LEU A 88 -2.10 14.04 10.18
C LEU A 88 -3.03 12.99 9.55
N SER A 89 -4.35 13.19 9.66
CA SER A 89 -5.32 12.27 9.07
C SER A 89 -5.36 12.40 7.54
N ASP A 90 -5.88 11.38 6.85
CA ASP A 90 -6.05 11.43 5.39
C ASP A 90 -6.96 12.61 5.00
N ALA A 91 -8.09 12.77 5.72
CA ALA A 91 -9.04 13.86 5.51
C ALA A 91 -8.40 15.24 5.63
N ASP A 92 -7.65 15.49 6.72
CA ASP A 92 -7.00 16.77 6.96
C ASP A 92 -5.94 17.07 5.90
N PHE A 93 -5.14 16.07 5.53
CA PHE A 93 -4.11 16.22 4.51
C PHE A 93 -4.70 16.55 3.14
N PHE A 94 -5.69 15.79 2.68
CA PHE A 94 -6.31 16.04 1.37
C PHE A 94 -7.14 17.33 1.36
N ASN A 95 -7.74 17.75 2.48
CA ASN A 95 -8.37 19.07 2.59
C ASN A 95 -7.35 20.20 2.41
N LYS A 96 -6.14 20.08 2.96
CA LYS A 96 -5.05 21.06 2.72
C LYS A 96 -4.63 21.11 1.26
N ILE A 97 -4.51 19.97 0.58
CA ILE A 97 -4.22 19.91 -0.87
C ILE A 97 -5.32 20.61 -1.66
N LYS A 98 -6.60 20.29 -1.40
CA LYS A 98 -7.75 20.91 -2.08
C LYS A 98 -7.78 22.42 -1.87
N SER A 99 -7.57 22.90 -0.64
CA SER A 99 -7.50 24.33 -0.34
C SER A 99 -6.36 25.01 -1.08
N GLY A 100 -5.16 24.42 -1.06
CA GLY A 100 -3.99 24.98 -1.76
C GLY A 100 -4.17 25.03 -3.29
N LEU A 101 -4.86 24.05 -3.89
CA LEU A 101 -5.21 24.10 -5.32
C LEU A 101 -6.24 25.19 -5.62
N LYS A 102 -7.19 25.42 -4.71
CA LYS A 102 -8.30 26.38 -4.86
C LYS A 102 -7.84 27.83 -4.67
N ASP A 103 -6.97 28.10 -3.70
CA ASP A 103 -6.47 29.44 -3.40
C ASP A 103 -5.25 29.85 -4.24
N GLY A 104 -4.70 28.92 -5.03
CA GLY A 104 -3.55 29.18 -5.92
C GLY A 104 -2.19 29.15 -5.21
N SER A 105 -2.13 28.71 -3.95
CA SER A 105 -0.87 28.43 -3.24
C SER A 105 -0.13 27.24 -3.86
N ILE A 106 -0.88 26.24 -4.33
CA ILE A 106 -0.37 25.17 -5.20
C ILE A 106 -0.65 25.59 -6.65
N LYS A 107 0.42 25.75 -7.43
CA LYS A 107 0.33 26.18 -8.83
C LYS A 107 0.82 25.06 -9.73
N ILE A 108 0.05 24.75 -10.76
CA ILE A 108 0.35 23.66 -11.69
C ILE A 108 1.09 24.20 -12.91
N SER A 109 2.07 23.44 -13.39
CA SER A 109 2.77 23.77 -14.63
C SER A 109 1.79 23.83 -15.81
N SER A 110 1.85 24.92 -16.59
CA SER A 110 1.16 25.01 -17.88
C SER A 110 1.71 24.03 -18.93
N LYS A 111 2.90 23.45 -18.68
CA LYS A 111 3.57 22.46 -19.53
C LYS A 111 3.25 21.01 -19.15
N SER A 112 2.31 20.81 -18.22
CA SER A 112 1.87 19.48 -17.83
C SER A 112 1.38 18.67 -19.03
N LYS A 113 1.81 17.41 -19.12
CA LYS A 113 1.32 16.46 -20.12
C LYS A 113 0.09 15.68 -19.65
N PHE A 114 -0.49 16.08 -18.51
CA PHE A 114 -1.66 15.41 -17.96
C PHE A 114 -2.84 15.51 -18.92
N ASN A 115 -3.37 14.36 -19.32
CA ASN A 115 -4.59 14.26 -20.09
C ASN A 115 -5.63 13.53 -19.25
N ILE A 116 -6.70 14.23 -18.85
CA ILE A 116 -7.77 13.60 -18.06
C ILE A 116 -8.41 12.40 -18.76
N ASN A 117 -8.37 12.35 -20.11
CA ASN A 117 -8.88 11.21 -20.86
C ASN A 117 -8.11 9.92 -20.60
N ASP A 118 -6.85 10.01 -20.20
CA ASP A 118 -6.03 8.85 -19.82
C ASP A 118 -6.53 8.23 -18.52
N TYR A 119 -7.15 9.03 -17.65
CA TYR A 119 -7.75 8.67 -16.37
C TYR A 119 -9.26 8.47 -16.45
N LYS A 120 -9.83 8.39 -17.65
CA LYS A 120 -11.21 7.90 -17.81
C LYS A 120 -11.27 6.44 -17.40
N GLU A 121 -12.22 6.14 -16.53
CA GLU A 121 -12.46 4.80 -16.00
C GLU A 121 -13.12 3.94 -17.07
N ARG A 122 -12.67 2.69 -17.20
CA ARG A 122 -13.29 1.68 -18.03
C ARG A 122 -13.47 0.41 -17.20
N GLU A 123 -14.70 -0.05 -17.14
CA GLU A 123 -15.04 -1.33 -16.51
C GLU A 123 -14.64 -2.49 -17.42
N PHE A 124 -14.37 -3.65 -16.83
CA PHE A 124 -13.96 -4.86 -17.51
C PHE A 124 -14.44 -6.10 -16.75
N SER A 125 -14.31 -7.28 -17.35
CA SER A 125 -14.85 -8.58 -16.92
C SER A 125 -14.29 -9.17 -15.62
N GLY A 126 -13.42 -8.47 -14.89
CA GLY A 126 -12.86 -8.90 -13.62
C GLY A 126 -13.83 -8.73 -12.43
N PHE A 127 -15.06 -9.21 -12.57
CA PHE A 127 -16.15 -8.97 -11.63
C PHE A 127 -15.77 -9.35 -10.20
N SER A 128 -15.85 -8.38 -9.30
CA SER A 128 -15.88 -8.60 -7.86
C SER A 128 -17.30 -8.47 -7.33
N PRO A 129 -17.79 -9.43 -6.53
CA PRO A 129 -19.06 -9.27 -5.82
C PRO A 129 -18.98 -8.21 -4.71
N LEU A 130 -17.76 -7.88 -4.26
CA LEU A 130 -17.51 -6.99 -3.12
C LEU A 130 -17.15 -5.58 -3.54
N PHE A 131 -16.39 -5.38 -4.61
CA PHE A 131 -15.88 -4.08 -5.03
C PHE A 131 -16.30 -3.79 -6.47
N ARG A 132 -16.40 -2.50 -6.82
CA ARG A 132 -16.44 -2.11 -8.23
C ARG A 132 -15.01 -2.21 -8.77
N THR A 133 -14.83 -2.84 -9.91
CA THR A 133 -13.54 -3.07 -10.56
C THR A 133 -13.47 -2.28 -11.85
N PHE A 134 -12.44 -1.48 -12.02
CA PHE A 134 -12.22 -0.67 -13.21
C PHE A 134 -10.72 -0.47 -13.44
N ALA A 135 -10.33 0.00 -14.61
CA ALA A 135 -8.98 0.49 -14.84
C ALA A 135 -9.05 1.81 -15.60
N TYR A 136 -8.01 2.62 -15.51
CA TYR A 136 -7.94 3.83 -16.33
C TYR A 136 -7.59 3.46 -17.77
N LYS A 137 -8.07 4.26 -18.74
CA LYS A 137 -7.83 4.03 -20.17
C LYS A 137 -6.35 3.79 -20.51
N LYS A 138 -5.44 4.54 -19.88
CA LYS A 138 -3.99 4.41 -20.05
C LYS A 138 -3.40 3.08 -19.57
N ASP A 139 -4.12 2.38 -18.68
CA ASP A 139 -3.63 1.17 -18.02
C ASP A 139 -4.12 -0.10 -18.72
N PHE A 140 -4.75 0.00 -19.88
CA PHE A 140 -5.06 -1.16 -20.72
C PHE A 140 -3.93 -1.47 -21.70
N VAL A 141 -3.61 -2.75 -21.83
CA VAL A 141 -2.64 -3.28 -22.79
C VAL A 141 -3.29 -4.41 -23.58
N THR A 142 -2.83 -4.63 -24.81
CA THR A 142 -3.28 -5.78 -25.61
C THR A 142 -2.40 -6.98 -25.31
N VAL A 143 -2.98 -8.06 -24.79
CA VAL A 143 -2.32 -9.34 -24.53
C VAL A 143 -3.04 -10.38 -25.37
N ASN A 144 -2.33 -11.06 -26.27
CA ASN A 144 -2.90 -12.08 -27.16
C ASN A 144 -4.13 -11.62 -27.96
N GLY A 145 -4.17 -10.35 -28.37
CA GLY A 145 -5.29 -9.76 -29.11
C GLY A 145 -6.46 -9.29 -28.23
N GLU A 146 -6.44 -9.58 -26.93
CA GLU A 146 -7.44 -9.13 -25.98
C GLU A 146 -6.96 -7.94 -25.15
N LEU A 147 -7.87 -7.01 -24.86
CA LEU A 147 -7.54 -5.86 -24.04
C LEU A 147 -7.63 -6.22 -22.55
N ALA A 148 -6.48 -6.23 -21.88
CA ALA A 148 -6.37 -6.56 -20.47
C ALA A 148 -5.91 -5.35 -19.64
N PRO A 149 -6.43 -5.15 -18.42
CA PRO A 149 -5.96 -4.10 -17.53
C PRO A 149 -4.61 -4.51 -16.90
N ARG A 150 -3.59 -3.69 -17.09
CA ARG A 150 -2.28 -3.82 -16.44
C ARG A 150 -2.34 -3.43 -14.96
N ASP A 151 -3.19 -2.47 -14.60
CA ASP A 151 -3.34 -1.99 -13.23
C ASP A 151 -4.81 -1.80 -12.84
N MET A 152 -5.38 -2.82 -12.19
CA MET A 152 -6.77 -2.81 -11.73
C MET A 152 -6.97 -1.81 -10.58
N GLN A 153 -8.05 -1.05 -10.62
CA GLN A 153 -8.51 -0.17 -9.55
C GLN A 153 -9.80 -0.70 -8.93
N PHE A 154 -10.06 -0.29 -7.70
CA PHE A 154 -11.19 -0.76 -6.91
C PHE A 154 -11.92 0.43 -6.29
N ASP A 155 -13.24 0.31 -6.15
CA ASP A 155 -14.07 1.20 -5.35
C ASP A 155 -15.05 0.40 -4.49
N LEU A 156 -15.51 1.00 -3.39
CA LEU A 156 -16.62 0.45 -2.63
C LEU A 156 -17.91 0.49 -3.48
N ARG A 157 -18.68 -0.60 -3.44
CA ARG A 157 -20.04 -0.65 -3.98
C ARG A 157 -21.03 -0.08 -2.96
N SER A 158 -21.89 0.84 -3.39
CA SER A 158 -22.89 1.46 -2.52
C SER A 158 -23.83 0.45 -1.83
N ASN A 159 -24.11 -0.68 -2.48
CA ASN A 159 -25.00 -1.73 -1.96
C ASN A 159 -24.34 -2.71 -0.97
N GLN A 160 -23.08 -2.50 -0.57
CA GLN A 160 -22.33 -3.39 0.33
C GLN A 160 -22.04 -2.77 1.71
N SER A 161 -22.77 -1.71 2.11
CA SER A 161 -22.49 -0.95 3.35
C SER A 161 -22.37 -1.83 4.61
N GLU A 162 -23.31 -2.75 4.84
CA GLU A 162 -23.29 -3.65 6.00
C GLU A 162 -22.10 -4.63 5.98
N THR A 163 -21.69 -5.07 4.79
CA THR A 163 -20.48 -5.87 4.61
C THR A 163 -19.26 -5.06 5.02
N TYR A 164 -19.12 -3.81 4.56
CA TYR A 164 -17.96 -2.99 4.88
C TYR A 164 -17.86 -2.60 6.35
N LYS A 165 -18.98 -2.35 7.04
CA LYS A 165 -18.97 -2.16 8.50
C LYS A 165 -18.29 -3.33 9.23
N LYS A 166 -18.44 -4.55 8.69
CA LYS A 166 -17.83 -5.77 9.22
C LYS A 166 -16.42 -6.03 8.72
N LEU A 167 -15.88 -5.25 7.76
CA LEU A 167 -14.56 -5.47 7.17
C LEU A 167 -13.57 -4.33 7.47
N MET A 168 -14.07 -3.11 7.66
CA MET A 168 -13.23 -1.92 7.86
C MET A 168 -12.55 -1.91 9.22
N VAL A 169 -11.35 -1.32 9.31
CA VAL A 169 -10.56 -1.20 10.54
C VAL A 169 -10.36 0.26 10.94
N ASN A 170 -10.05 0.50 12.22
CA ASN A 170 -9.60 1.82 12.65
C ASN A 170 -8.11 2.00 12.33
N GLU A 171 -7.66 3.25 12.19
CA GLU A 171 -6.31 3.58 11.72
C GLU A 171 -5.17 2.95 12.53
N LYS A 172 -5.35 2.71 13.84
CA LYS A 172 -4.33 2.14 14.74
C LYS A 172 -4.48 0.63 14.98
N ASP A 173 -5.50 0.00 14.42
CA ASP A 173 -5.73 -1.42 14.64
C ASP A 173 -4.73 -2.26 13.85
N ALA A 174 -4.39 -1.86 12.63
CA ALA A 174 -3.54 -2.64 11.74
C ALA A 174 -2.66 -1.77 10.85
N ILE A 175 -1.44 -2.26 10.57
CA ILE A 175 -0.56 -1.72 9.55
C ILE A 175 -0.22 -2.79 8.52
N VAL A 176 -0.28 -2.44 7.25
CA VAL A 176 0.04 -3.32 6.11
C VAL A 176 1.39 -2.91 5.55
N ILE A 177 2.34 -3.85 5.45
CA ILE A 177 3.65 -3.62 4.87
C ILE A 177 3.58 -3.88 3.35
N ALA A 178 3.86 -2.84 2.56
CA ALA A 178 3.88 -2.86 1.11
C ALA A 178 5.27 -3.33 0.62
N PRO A 179 5.33 -4.31 -0.31
CA PRO A 179 6.57 -4.97 -0.71
C PRO A 179 7.28 -4.25 -1.87
N LEU A 180 7.75 -3.03 -1.62
CA LEU A 180 8.43 -2.21 -2.62
C LEU A 180 9.80 -2.79 -3.04
N PHE A 181 10.55 -3.41 -2.13
CA PHE A 181 11.78 -4.12 -2.46
C PHE A 181 11.52 -5.31 -3.36
N THR A 182 10.50 -6.10 -3.06
CA THR A 182 10.13 -7.27 -3.88
C THR A 182 9.72 -6.82 -5.28
N LYS A 183 8.80 -5.87 -5.39
CA LYS A 183 8.45 -5.25 -6.67
C LYS A 183 9.68 -4.74 -7.45
N SER A 184 10.65 -4.13 -6.77
CA SER A 184 11.87 -3.61 -7.41
C SER A 184 12.83 -4.72 -7.87
N ALA A 185 12.90 -5.82 -7.13
CA ALA A 185 13.72 -6.99 -7.47
C ALA A 185 13.17 -7.76 -8.69
N TYR A 186 11.85 -7.75 -8.88
CA TYR A 186 11.15 -8.36 -10.02
C TYR A 186 11.19 -7.51 -11.30
N ASP A 187 11.60 -6.24 -11.21
CA ASP A 187 11.71 -5.37 -12.38
C ASP A 187 12.83 -5.86 -13.31
N GLU A 188 12.47 -6.25 -14.53
CA GLU A 188 13.37 -6.89 -15.49
C GLU A 188 14.25 -5.85 -16.24
N PRO A 189 15.57 -6.11 -16.40
CA PRO A 189 16.31 -7.23 -15.82
C PRO A 189 16.52 -7.02 -14.30
N GLY A 190 16.30 -8.07 -13.51
CA GLY A 190 16.29 -8.09 -12.05
C GLY A 190 16.80 -9.39 -11.46
N PHE A 191 16.44 -9.69 -10.21
CA PHE A 191 17.03 -10.80 -9.46
C PHE A 191 16.70 -12.15 -10.13
N TYR A 192 15.47 -12.32 -10.61
CA TYR A 192 15.06 -13.52 -11.33
C TYR A 192 15.78 -13.68 -12.68
N THR A 193 16.20 -12.61 -13.36
CA THR A 193 17.05 -12.68 -14.57
C THR A 193 18.40 -13.34 -14.25
N TYR A 194 18.98 -13.06 -13.08
CA TYR A 194 20.19 -13.74 -12.61
C TYR A 194 19.92 -15.23 -12.38
N HIS A 195 18.84 -15.58 -11.68
CA HIS A 195 18.52 -16.98 -11.39
C HIS A 195 18.13 -17.80 -12.63
N ARG A 196 17.64 -17.15 -13.70
CA ARG A 196 17.44 -17.78 -15.02
C ARG A 196 18.74 -17.94 -15.83
N GLY A 197 19.89 -17.45 -15.34
CA GLY A 197 21.17 -17.50 -16.03
C GLY A 197 21.32 -16.47 -17.16
N GLU A 198 20.40 -15.51 -17.25
CA GLU A 198 20.33 -14.49 -18.30
C GLU A 198 21.10 -13.20 -17.92
N CYS A 199 21.65 -13.13 -16.71
CA CYS A 199 22.41 -11.99 -16.21
C CYS A 199 23.47 -12.39 -15.19
N SER A 200 24.56 -11.63 -15.11
CA SER A 200 25.56 -11.78 -14.05
C SER A 200 25.08 -11.18 -12.71
N THR A 201 25.93 -11.21 -11.70
CA THR A 201 25.67 -10.62 -10.37
C THR A 201 25.32 -9.13 -10.42
N LYS A 202 25.54 -8.44 -11.54
CA LYS A 202 25.06 -7.05 -11.76
C LYS A 202 23.54 -6.93 -11.56
N CYS A 203 22.77 -7.96 -11.89
CA CYS A 203 21.31 -7.94 -11.71
C CYS A 203 20.88 -8.13 -10.26
N LEU A 204 21.78 -8.57 -9.37
CA LEU A 204 21.52 -8.68 -7.94
C LEU A 204 21.60 -7.34 -7.22
N THR A 205 21.80 -6.22 -7.93
CA THR A 205 21.63 -4.87 -7.40
C THR A 205 20.66 -4.08 -8.27
N LYS A 206 19.59 -3.55 -7.68
CA LYS A 206 18.50 -2.87 -8.40
C LYS A 206 18.15 -1.54 -7.79
N LYS A 207 17.79 -0.57 -8.65
CA LYS A 207 17.18 0.68 -8.20
C LYS A 207 15.80 0.41 -7.62
N ILE A 208 15.48 1.06 -6.50
CA ILE A 208 14.17 1.01 -5.87
C ILE A 208 13.17 1.73 -6.77
N GLN A 209 12.10 1.03 -7.15
CA GLN A 209 11.10 1.50 -8.11
C GLN A 209 9.95 2.23 -7.42
N TYR A 210 10.16 3.47 -6.97
CA TYR A 210 9.14 4.23 -6.23
C TYR A 210 7.86 4.54 -7.05
N ALA A 211 8.01 4.92 -8.31
CA ALA A 211 6.91 5.46 -9.13
C ALA A 211 6.08 4.41 -9.91
N ASN A 212 6.54 3.16 -9.99
CA ASN A 212 5.86 2.15 -10.80
C ASN A 212 4.65 1.56 -10.04
N PRO A 213 3.63 1.00 -10.70
CA PRO A 213 2.61 0.20 -10.03
C PRO A 213 3.23 -1.06 -9.40
N TYR A 214 2.67 -1.54 -8.28
CA TYR A 214 3.19 -2.73 -7.58
C TYR A 214 3.04 -4.03 -8.38
N GLY A 215 2.01 -4.13 -9.23
CA GLY A 215 1.71 -5.33 -10.01
C GLY A 215 1.40 -6.56 -9.15
N TYR A 216 1.33 -7.72 -9.80
CA TYR A 216 1.01 -9.01 -9.17
C TYR A 216 2.04 -9.42 -8.11
N SER A 217 3.34 -9.35 -8.43
CA SER A 217 4.42 -9.71 -7.50
C SER A 217 4.52 -8.75 -6.31
N GLY A 218 4.03 -7.52 -6.42
CA GLY A 218 4.01 -6.53 -5.35
C GLY A 218 2.70 -6.45 -4.57
N SER A 219 1.79 -7.42 -4.71
CA SER A 219 0.51 -7.46 -3.99
C SER A 219 -0.39 -6.22 -4.25
N SER A 220 -0.41 -5.72 -5.49
CA SER A 220 -1.10 -4.46 -5.87
C SER A 220 -2.59 -4.46 -5.49
N ASN A 221 -3.29 -5.57 -5.72
CA ASN A 221 -4.72 -5.67 -5.42
C ASN A 221 -4.97 -5.62 -3.90
N ALA A 222 -4.18 -6.35 -3.11
CA ALA A 222 -4.30 -6.30 -1.66
C ALA A 222 -4.05 -4.90 -1.10
N LEU A 223 -3.02 -4.19 -1.59
CA LEU A 223 -2.76 -2.82 -1.16
C LEU A 223 -3.96 -1.90 -1.39
N LYS A 224 -4.58 -1.98 -2.57
CA LYS A 224 -5.73 -1.15 -2.93
C LYS A 224 -6.96 -1.52 -2.10
N VAL A 225 -7.28 -2.81 -2.00
CA VAL A 225 -8.46 -3.31 -1.26
C VAL A 225 -8.33 -3.01 0.23
N LEU A 226 -7.20 -3.32 0.85
CA LEU A 226 -7.00 -3.09 2.28
C LEU A 226 -6.98 -1.58 2.58
N ASN A 227 -6.37 -0.75 1.73
CA ASN A 227 -6.45 0.70 1.87
C ASN A 227 -7.91 1.21 1.80
N LEU A 228 -8.73 0.69 0.86
CA LEU A 228 -10.16 1.02 0.80
C LEU A 228 -10.91 0.60 2.05
N LEU A 229 -10.47 -0.47 2.73
CA LEU A 229 -11.05 -0.93 4.00
C LEU A 229 -10.47 -0.22 5.24
N GLY A 230 -9.67 0.83 5.07
CA GLY A 230 -9.15 1.66 6.16
C GLY A 230 -7.86 1.14 6.79
N TYR A 231 -7.24 0.12 6.22
CA TYR A 231 -5.93 -0.35 6.68
C TYR A 231 -4.85 0.65 6.27
N LYS A 232 -4.09 1.18 7.23
CA LYS A 232 -2.93 2.02 6.93
C LYS A 232 -1.84 1.16 6.30
N THR A 233 -1.19 1.71 5.27
CA THR A 233 -0.06 1.07 4.61
C THR A 233 1.25 1.80 4.94
N ILE A 234 2.31 1.02 5.10
CA ILE A 234 3.71 1.47 5.16
C ILE A 234 4.52 0.66 4.16
N THR A 235 5.63 1.19 3.66
CA THR A 235 6.53 0.45 2.78
C THR A 235 7.60 -0.27 3.59
N ASP A 236 8.18 -1.34 3.03
CA ASP A 236 9.39 -1.97 3.56
C ASP A 236 10.53 -0.96 3.81
N VAL A 237 10.73 0.03 2.93
CA VAL A 237 11.63 1.18 3.18
C VAL A 237 11.30 1.91 4.48
N GLY A 238 10.01 2.17 4.74
CA GLY A 238 9.57 2.83 5.98
C GLY A 238 9.81 1.99 7.22
N VAL A 239 9.70 0.67 7.10
CA VAL A 239 9.99 -0.28 8.19
C VAL A 239 11.49 -0.40 8.44
N ASP A 240 12.31 -0.50 7.39
CA ASP A 240 13.78 -0.59 7.54
C ASP A 240 14.36 0.69 8.16
N THR A 241 13.85 1.87 7.75
CA THR A 241 14.34 3.16 8.27
C THR A 241 13.76 3.53 9.64
N ASN A 242 12.61 2.97 10.02
CA ASN A 242 11.99 3.18 11.33
C ASN A 242 11.25 1.93 11.83
N PRO A 243 11.97 0.87 12.24
CA PRO A 243 11.34 -0.41 12.60
C PRO A 243 10.40 -0.31 13.81
N THR A 244 10.63 0.67 14.69
CA THR A 244 9.80 0.90 15.88
C THR A 244 8.35 1.27 15.54
N ILE A 245 8.10 1.73 14.31
CA ILE A 245 6.75 2.12 13.86
C ILE A 245 5.75 0.98 13.98
N LEU A 246 6.18 -0.27 13.79
CA LEU A 246 5.31 -1.44 13.87
C LEU A 246 4.71 -1.60 15.28
N SER A 247 5.44 -1.21 16.33
CA SER A 247 4.96 -1.30 17.72
C SER A 247 3.79 -0.37 18.05
N LYS A 248 3.49 0.61 17.17
CA LYS A 248 2.35 1.52 17.34
C LYS A 248 1.00 0.90 16.94
N TYR A 249 1.01 -0.29 16.34
CA TYR A 249 -0.17 -0.95 15.80
C TYR A 249 -0.43 -2.26 16.54
N LYS A 250 -1.70 -2.63 16.70
CA LYS A 250 -2.07 -3.87 17.40
C LYS A 250 -1.68 -5.13 16.62
N LYS A 251 -1.73 -5.06 15.28
CA LYS A 251 -1.29 -6.11 14.38
C LYS A 251 -0.54 -5.58 13.17
N VAL A 252 0.36 -6.40 12.66
CA VAL A 252 1.12 -6.18 11.42
C VAL A 252 0.63 -7.17 10.37
N ILE A 253 0.36 -6.70 9.16
CA ILE A 253 0.02 -7.54 8.01
C ILE A 253 1.18 -7.45 7.01
N VAL A 254 1.79 -8.60 6.72
CA VAL A 254 2.90 -8.74 5.78
C VAL A 254 2.32 -9.25 4.47
N LEU A 255 2.56 -8.53 3.37
CA LEU A 255 2.16 -8.96 2.03
C LEU A 255 3.27 -9.81 1.41
N HIS A 256 3.47 -9.76 0.08
CA HIS A 256 4.54 -10.49 -0.59
C HIS A 256 5.91 -9.83 -0.40
N ASN A 257 6.29 -9.56 0.85
CA ASN A 257 7.60 -9.02 1.24
C ASN A 257 8.65 -10.14 1.19
N GLU A 258 8.91 -10.65 0.00
CA GLU A 258 9.87 -11.73 -0.26
C GLU A 258 11.31 -11.31 0.04
N TYR A 259 11.68 -10.11 -0.42
CA TYR A 259 12.98 -9.50 -0.20
C TYR A 259 12.89 -8.43 0.89
N VAL A 260 13.60 -8.64 1.99
CA VAL A 260 13.62 -7.73 3.15
C VAL A 260 15.02 -7.57 3.73
N THR A 261 15.27 -6.50 4.47
CA THR A 261 16.51 -6.34 5.23
C THR A 261 16.50 -7.13 6.53
N GLN A 262 17.66 -7.21 7.20
CA GLN A 262 17.71 -7.76 8.56
C GLN A 262 16.86 -6.95 9.55
N THR A 263 16.89 -5.62 9.44
CA THR A 263 16.12 -4.71 10.30
C THR A 263 14.63 -5.00 10.23
N GLU A 264 14.11 -5.18 9.01
CA GLU A 264 12.70 -5.53 8.79
C GLU A 264 12.37 -6.92 9.31
N PHE A 265 13.20 -7.91 9.01
CA PHE A 265 13.02 -9.28 9.53
C PHE A 265 12.90 -9.29 11.05
N ASP A 266 13.82 -8.61 11.74
CA ASP A 266 13.85 -8.54 13.19
C ASP A 266 12.62 -7.79 13.73
N ALA A 267 12.23 -6.67 13.11
CA ALA A 267 11.07 -5.89 13.51
C ALA A 267 9.74 -6.66 13.34
N ILE A 268 9.57 -7.32 12.20
CA ILE A 268 8.37 -8.10 11.87
C ILE A 268 8.28 -9.32 12.79
N THR A 269 9.35 -10.10 12.92
CA THR A 269 9.32 -11.35 13.71
C THR A 269 9.27 -11.12 15.22
N LYS A 270 9.69 -9.94 15.69
CA LYS A 270 9.55 -9.52 17.10
C LYS A 270 8.13 -9.05 17.45
N HIS A 271 7.35 -8.57 16.48
CA HIS A 271 5.99 -8.10 16.74
C HIS A 271 5.10 -9.28 17.20
N PRO A 272 4.29 -9.13 18.28
CA PRO A 272 3.55 -10.25 18.87
C PRO A 272 2.36 -10.75 18.04
N HIS A 273 1.82 -9.90 17.17
CA HIS A 273 0.65 -10.20 16.35
C HIS A 273 0.91 -9.89 14.88
N VAL A 274 1.30 -10.90 14.11
CA VAL A 274 1.64 -10.76 12.68
C VAL A 274 0.77 -11.68 11.83
N MET A 275 0.19 -11.13 10.77
CA MET A 275 -0.45 -11.90 9.71
C MET A 275 0.45 -11.91 8.48
N PHE A 276 1.02 -13.06 8.16
CA PHE A 276 1.69 -13.29 6.88
C PHE A 276 0.62 -13.65 5.86
N LEU A 277 0.11 -12.63 5.17
CA LEU A 277 -1.02 -12.76 4.25
C LEU A 277 -0.61 -13.37 2.91
N TYR A 278 0.64 -13.22 2.52
CA TYR A 278 1.19 -13.87 1.32
C TYR A 278 2.26 -14.88 1.74
N PRO A 279 2.32 -16.04 1.07
CA PRO A 279 3.44 -16.96 1.23
C PRO A 279 4.72 -16.35 0.66
N ASN A 280 5.84 -17.01 0.92
CA ASN A 280 7.16 -16.57 0.45
C ASN A 280 7.61 -15.20 1.00
N ALA A 281 6.93 -14.66 2.02
CA ALA A 281 7.41 -13.50 2.75
C ALA A 281 8.66 -13.83 3.57
N LEU A 282 9.56 -12.86 3.77
CA LEU A 282 10.82 -13.00 4.50
C LEU A 282 11.75 -14.09 3.93
N TYR A 283 11.69 -14.33 2.63
CA TYR A 283 12.41 -15.43 2.00
C TYR A 283 13.87 -15.09 1.70
N ALA A 284 14.16 -13.87 1.27
CA ALA A 284 15.49 -13.45 0.85
C ALA A 284 15.94 -12.18 1.57
N LYS A 285 17.22 -12.17 1.96
CA LYS A 285 17.86 -11.07 2.66
C LYS A 285 18.51 -10.12 1.66
N VAL A 286 18.16 -8.85 1.74
CA VAL A 286 18.78 -7.76 0.98
C VAL A 286 19.45 -6.73 1.91
N THR A 287 20.33 -5.91 1.36
CA THR A 287 20.68 -4.60 1.92
C THR A 287 20.07 -3.49 1.08
N ALA A 288 19.71 -2.37 1.73
CA ALA A 288 19.29 -1.16 1.06
C ALA A 288 20.36 -0.06 1.19
N ASN A 289 20.58 0.70 0.12
CA ASN A 289 21.36 1.92 0.10
C ASN A 289 20.46 3.08 -0.34
N TYR A 290 20.05 3.91 0.61
CA TYR A 290 19.12 5.02 0.36
C TYR A 290 19.75 6.28 -0.23
N GLN A 291 21.09 6.38 -0.23
CA GLN A 291 21.78 7.45 -0.95
C GLN A 291 21.71 7.21 -2.47
N ASN A 292 21.82 5.94 -2.85
CA ASN A 292 21.75 5.52 -4.25
C ASN A 292 20.38 4.96 -4.64
N ASP A 293 19.43 4.87 -3.71
CA ASP A 293 18.14 4.22 -3.89
C ASP A 293 18.26 2.83 -4.54
N THR A 294 19.11 1.97 -3.98
CA THR A 294 19.32 0.60 -4.47
C THR A 294 19.07 -0.45 -3.39
N ILE A 295 18.65 -1.63 -3.81
CA ILE A 295 18.69 -2.87 -3.03
C ILE A 295 19.66 -3.87 -3.64
N THR A 296 20.32 -4.67 -2.81
CA THR A 296 21.26 -5.71 -3.22
C THR A 296 20.94 -7.05 -2.55
N LEU A 297 20.84 -8.14 -3.32
CA LEU A 297 20.68 -9.49 -2.76
C LEU A 297 21.94 -9.89 -1.98
N ILE A 298 21.73 -10.34 -0.75
CA ILE A 298 22.80 -10.86 0.10
C ILE A 298 22.68 -12.36 0.26
N ARG A 299 21.45 -12.88 0.42
CA ARG A 299 21.24 -14.28 0.78
C ARG A 299 19.82 -14.76 0.45
N GLY A 300 19.68 -16.02 0.01
CA GLY A 300 18.40 -16.64 -0.37
C GLY A 300 18.38 -16.98 -1.86
N HIS A 301 17.37 -17.76 -2.31
CA HIS A 301 17.29 -18.21 -3.72
C HIS A 301 18.56 -18.90 -4.23
N ASN A 302 19.16 -19.76 -3.40
CA ASN A 302 20.38 -20.49 -3.76
C ASN A 302 21.59 -19.53 -3.98
N TYR A 303 21.59 -18.36 -3.34
CA TYR A 303 22.66 -17.38 -3.34
C TYR A 303 23.13 -17.02 -1.91
N PRO A 304 24.44 -16.79 -1.68
CA PRO A 304 25.55 -17.03 -2.62
C PRO A 304 25.89 -18.52 -2.79
N ASP A 305 25.34 -19.36 -1.92
CA ASP A 305 25.51 -20.81 -1.92
C ASP A 305 24.20 -21.49 -2.33
N LYS A 306 24.32 -22.54 -3.14
CA LYS A 306 23.19 -23.29 -3.68
C LYS A 306 22.33 -23.96 -2.60
N GLU A 307 22.87 -24.23 -1.42
CA GLU A 307 22.10 -24.82 -0.32
C GLU A 307 21.23 -23.79 0.43
N ILE A 308 21.48 -22.48 0.20
CA ILE A 308 20.78 -21.41 0.91
C ILE A 308 19.47 -21.07 0.19
N ARG A 309 18.42 -21.80 0.53
CA ARG A 309 17.06 -21.48 0.06
C ARG A 309 16.52 -20.19 0.70
N ASN A 310 16.42 -20.17 2.02
CA ASN A 310 15.94 -19.02 2.79
C ASN A 310 17.09 -18.15 3.32
N GLY A 311 17.02 -16.85 3.07
CA GLY A 311 18.02 -15.83 3.43
C GLY A 311 18.24 -15.63 4.93
N PHE A 312 17.28 -16.03 5.76
CA PHE A 312 17.30 -15.85 7.21
C PHE A 312 17.35 -17.17 7.98
N ASN A 313 17.40 -18.32 7.28
CA ASN A 313 17.19 -19.64 7.86
C ASN A 313 15.89 -19.71 8.67
N TRP A 314 14.85 -19.02 8.20
CA TRP A 314 13.59 -18.92 8.91
C TRP A 314 12.86 -20.26 8.88
N LYS A 315 12.70 -20.90 10.04
CA LYS A 315 12.12 -22.26 10.16
C LYS A 315 10.65 -22.34 9.75
N LEU A 316 9.96 -21.21 9.66
CA LEU A 316 8.54 -21.12 9.32
C LEU A 316 8.32 -20.75 7.85
N ASP A 317 9.34 -20.88 7.01
CA ASP A 317 9.25 -20.68 5.56
C ASP A 317 8.05 -21.45 4.96
N ASN A 318 7.16 -20.69 4.31
CA ASN A 318 5.94 -21.20 3.68
C ASN A 318 5.94 -20.97 2.15
N SER A 319 7.10 -20.73 1.54
CA SER A 319 7.29 -20.48 0.09
C SER A 319 6.66 -21.53 -0.81
N LYS A 320 6.58 -22.79 -0.37
CA LYS A 320 5.90 -23.88 -1.11
C LYS A 320 4.45 -23.59 -1.51
N PHE A 321 3.79 -22.62 -0.87
CA PHE A 321 2.41 -22.23 -1.14
C PHE A 321 2.27 -21.07 -2.14
N GLU A 322 3.37 -20.47 -2.61
CA GLU A 322 3.33 -19.31 -3.52
C GLU A 322 2.70 -19.59 -4.88
N TYR A 323 2.74 -20.85 -5.32
CA TYR A 323 2.22 -21.28 -6.61
C TYR A 323 0.71 -21.60 -6.58
N ASP A 324 0.07 -21.66 -5.40
CA ASP A 324 -1.39 -21.76 -5.31
C ASP A 324 -2.02 -20.37 -5.44
N SER A 325 -2.12 -19.88 -6.68
CA SER A 325 -2.77 -18.60 -7.00
C SER A 325 -4.29 -18.69 -7.10
N ALA A 326 -4.84 -19.91 -7.22
CA ALA A 326 -6.29 -20.13 -7.19
C ALA A 326 -6.83 -19.95 -5.77
N CYS A 327 -6.04 -20.32 -4.75
CA CYS A 327 -6.25 -20.03 -3.33
C CYS A 327 -7.66 -20.45 -2.83
N LYS A 328 -8.23 -21.52 -3.41
CA LYS A 328 -9.62 -21.94 -3.19
C LYS A 328 -9.87 -22.52 -1.80
N ASN A 329 -8.88 -23.21 -1.24
CA ASN A 329 -8.94 -23.89 0.05
C ASN A 329 -8.01 -23.21 1.06
N TRP A 330 -8.06 -21.88 1.08
CA TRP A 330 -7.19 -21.10 1.93
C TRP A 330 -7.46 -21.41 3.41
N ASN A 331 -6.39 -21.42 4.20
CA ASN A 331 -6.42 -21.61 5.63
C ASN A 331 -5.23 -20.88 6.28
N PHE A 332 -5.42 -20.45 7.52
CA PHE A 332 -4.35 -19.85 8.31
C PHE A 332 -3.69 -20.89 9.23
N THR A 333 -2.38 -21.07 9.07
CA THR A 333 -1.57 -21.84 10.02
C THR A 333 -1.12 -20.92 11.15
N LYS A 334 -1.39 -21.29 12.41
CA LYS A 334 -0.94 -20.53 13.58
C LYS A 334 0.56 -20.76 13.82
N ILE A 335 1.26 -19.68 14.13
CA ILE A 335 2.67 -19.68 14.53
C ILE A 335 2.84 -18.90 15.84
N LYS A 336 4.06 -18.89 16.40
CA LYS A 336 4.33 -18.28 17.72
C LYS A 336 3.87 -16.82 17.84
N ASN A 337 4.16 -16.00 16.83
CA ASN A 337 3.85 -14.57 16.82
C ASN A 337 2.75 -14.20 15.81
N GLY A 338 1.99 -15.19 15.30
CA GLY A 338 1.29 -14.94 14.04
C GLY A 338 0.35 -15.99 13.49
N LYS A 339 -0.14 -15.69 12.28
CA LYS A 339 -0.80 -16.61 11.36
C LYS A 339 -0.18 -16.48 9.96
N MET A 340 -0.13 -17.59 9.22
CA MET A 340 0.37 -17.65 7.84
C MET A 340 -0.69 -18.21 6.90
N LEU A 341 -0.97 -17.51 5.80
CA LEU A 341 -1.82 -18.03 4.74
C LEU A 341 -1.07 -19.13 3.96
N ASN A 342 -1.82 -20.12 3.47
CA ASN A 342 -1.30 -21.28 2.73
C ASN A 342 -1.53 -21.20 1.21
N CYS A 343 -1.72 -20.00 0.64
CA CYS A 343 -1.86 -19.78 -0.80
C CYS A 343 -1.65 -18.28 -1.14
N PHE A 344 -1.48 -17.96 -2.42
CA PHE A 344 -1.23 -16.60 -2.91
C PHE A 344 -2.56 -15.88 -3.23
N PRO A 345 -3.02 -14.90 -2.42
CA PRO A 345 -4.41 -14.46 -2.44
C PRO A 345 -4.73 -13.35 -3.45
N GLU A 346 -3.81 -12.98 -4.35
CA GLU A 346 -3.93 -11.77 -5.19
C GLU A 346 -5.19 -11.73 -6.09
N HIS A 347 -5.72 -12.91 -6.45
CA HIS A 347 -6.97 -13.04 -7.22
C HIS A 347 -8.23 -13.14 -6.36
N ILE A 348 -8.12 -13.46 -5.08
CA ILE A 348 -9.27 -13.64 -4.18
C ILE A 348 -9.42 -12.52 -3.13
N ILE A 349 -8.38 -11.70 -2.91
CA ILE A 349 -8.38 -10.63 -1.90
C ILE A 349 -9.49 -9.60 -2.12
N PHE A 350 -9.94 -9.44 -3.37
CA PHE A 350 -11.03 -8.56 -3.74
C PHE A 350 -12.37 -9.29 -3.98
N THR A 351 -12.46 -10.61 -3.80
CA THR A 351 -13.70 -11.37 -4.07
C THR A 351 -14.19 -12.19 -2.89
N ASP A 352 -13.29 -12.64 -2.02
CA ASP A 352 -13.60 -13.49 -0.88
C ASP A 352 -13.83 -12.67 0.41
N VAL A 353 -15.11 -12.57 0.81
CA VAL A 353 -15.53 -11.85 2.02
C VAL A 353 -15.06 -12.54 3.30
N ASN A 354 -14.94 -13.86 3.29
CA ASN A 354 -14.53 -14.63 4.46
C ASN A 354 -13.03 -14.45 4.72
N LEU A 355 -12.22 -14.38 3.66
CA LEU A 355 -10.81 -14.03 3.78
C LEU A 355 -10.65 -12.63 4.37
N LEU A 356 -11.33 -11.62 3.81
CA LEU A 356 -11.27 -10.25 4.32
C LEU A 356 -11.74 -10.14 5.78
N LYS A 357 -12.76 -10.90 6.15
CA LYS A 357 -13.22 -11.00 7.54
C LYS A 357 -12.18 -11.64 8.43
N ALA A 358 -11.55 -12.74 8.01
CA ALA A 358 -10.47 -13.38 8.76
C ALA A 358 -9.25 -12.47 8.93
N ILE A 359 -8.95 -11.63 7.93
CA ILE A 359 -7.92 -10.58 8.03
C ILE A 359 -8.28 -9.55 9.10
N LYS A 360 -9.54 -9.10 9.14
CA LYS A 360 -10.02 -8.14 10.14
C LYS A 360 -10.03 -8.72 11.56
N ASP A 361 -10.56 -9.93 11.73
CA ASP A 361 -10.89 -10.51 13.04
C ASP A 361 -9.66 -11.08 13.77
N TYR A 362 -8.55 -11.31 13.07
CA TYR A 362 -7.25 -11.59 13.68
C TYR A 362 -6.67 -10.33 14.32
#